data_AF-A0A227JAG5-F1
#
_entry.id   AF-A0A227JAG5-F1
#
_cell.length_a   1.000
_cell.length_b   1.000
_cell.length_c   1.000
_cell.angle_alpha   90.00
_cell.angle_beta   90.00
_cell.angle_gamma   90.00
#
_symmetry.space_group_name_H-M   'P 1'
#
loop_
_entity.id
_entity.type
_entity.pdbx_description
1 polymer ?
#
loop_
_entity_poly.entity_id
_entity_poly.type
_entity_poly.pdbx_seq_one_letter_code
_entity_poly.pdbx_strand_id
1 'polypeptide(L)'
;MSEKISTSALAKMRNIDAKLLFSDLKRAGYITRQGEKWILTEEGAKFGGEYVDHPKFGQFIVWPTNLHIELNPTSGKTLSATQLGDKLRLNAKRINQLLSELGWISKSEDGWQVTEAGIRAGGQQRADKE
;
A
#
# COMPACT_ATOMS: atom_id res chain seq x y z
N MET A 1 -12.00 16.92 -0.33
CA MET A 1 -11.08 17.02 -1.49
C MET A 1 -9.70 16.63 -0.99
N SER A 2 -9.10 15.55 -1.51
CA SER A 2 -7.71 15.20 -1.17
C SER A 2 -6.78 16.22 -1.80
N GLU A 3 -5.99 16.93 -1.00
CA GLU A 3 -4.97 17.83 -1.53
C GLU A 3 -3.98 17.01 -2.38
N LYS A 4 -3.81 17.44 -3.63
CA LYS A 4 -2.89 16.83 -4.58
C LYS A 4 -1.65 17.69 -4.68
N ILE A 5 -0.48 17.06 -4.53
CA ILE A 5 0.81 17.74 -4.55
C ILE A 5 1.73 17.06 -5.56
N SER A 6 2.70 17.81 -6.09
CA SER A 6 3.67 17.26 -7.06
C SER A 6 4.54 16.17 -6.42
N THR A 7 5.12 15.28 -7.22
CA THR A 7 6.03 14.22 -6.71
C THR A 7 7.15 14.79 -5.83
N SER A 8 7.74 15.92 -6.22
CA SER A 8 8.79 16.58 -5.41
C SER A 8 8.27 17.13 -4.08
N ALA A 9 7.05 17.66 -4.06
CA ALA A 9 6.41 18.11 -2.82
C ALA A 9 6.03 16.91 -1.93
N LEU A 10 5.55 15.81 -2.51
CA LEU A 10 5.24 14.57 -1.81
C LEU A 10 6.48 13.97 -1.14
N ALA A 11 7.61 13.99 -1.83
CA ALA A 11 8.88 13.54 -1.29
C ALA A 11 9.33 14.40 -0.09
N LYS A 12 9.26 15.73 -0.22
CA LYS A 12 9.57 16.65 0.87
C LYS A 12 8.67 16.44 2.09
N MET A 13 7.36 16.27 1.87
CA MET A 13 6.39 16.01 2.94
C MET A 13 6.68 14.70 3.68
N ARG A 14 7.15 13.66 2.97
CA ARG A 14 7.54 12.37 3.55
C ARG A 14 8.96 12.33 4.09
N ASN A 15 9.70 13.45 3.99
CA ASN A 15 11.11 13.54 4.35
C ASN A 15 11.99 12.48 3.66
N ILE A 16 11.68 12.17 2.39
CA ILE A 16 12.43 11.24 1.54
C ILE A 16 13.03 11.98 0.36
N ASP A 17 14.07 11.40 -0.22
CA ASP A 17 14.69 11.94 -1.43
C ASP A 17 13.71 11.85 -2.62
N ALA A 18 13.61 12.93 -3.40
CA ALA A 18 12.70 12.97 -4.55
C ALA A 18 13.04 11.91 -5.60
N LYS A 19 14.33 11.65 -5.84
CA LYS A 19 14.80 10.63 -6.79
C LYS A 19 14.38 9.23 -6.33
N LEU A 20 14.40 8.98 -5.02
CA LEU A 20 13.93 7.73 -4.44
C LEU A 20 12.42 7.56 -4.66
N LEU A 21 11.63 8.60 -4.41
CA LEU A 21 10.18 8.56 -4.67
C LEU A 21 9.85 8.34 -6.16
N PHE A 22 10.58 8.97 -7.09
CA PHE A 22 10.43 8.69 -8.53
C PHE A 22 10.77 7.23 -8.87
N SER A 23 11.82 6.68 -8.27
CA SER A 23 12.19 5.27 -8.44
C SER A 23 11.11 4.34 -7.89
N ASP A 24 10.51 4.70 -6.77
CA ASP A 24 9.43 3.98 -6.09
C ASP A 24 8.15 3.95 -6.92
N LEU A 25 7.70 5.10 -7.41
CA LEU A 25 6.56 5.22 -8.32
C LEU A 25 6.79 4.44 -9.62
N LYS A 26 8.02 4.45 -10.14
CA LYS A 26 8.38 3.68 -11.33
C LYS A 26 8.31 2.18 -11.05
N ARG A 27 8.86 1.75 -9.92
CA ARG A 27 8.88 0.33 -9.51
C ARG A 27 7.47 -0.21 -9.23
N ALA A 28 6.61 0.63 -8.66
CA ALA A 28 5.20 0.32 -8.45
C ALA A 28 4.36 0.38 -9.75
N GLY A 29 4.96 0.70 -10.91
CA GLY A 29 4.25 0.76 -12.18
C GLY A 29 3.38 2.02 -12.38
N TYR A 30 3.39 2.96 -11.44
CA TYR A 30 2.54 4.16 -11.48
C TYR A 30 3.01 5.21 -12.48
N ILE A 31 4.32 5.27 -12.73
CA ILE A 31 4.91 6.10 -13.77
C ILE A 31 5.89 5.30 -14.60
N THR A 32 5.99 5.64 -15.88
CA THR A 32 7.00 5.11 -16.79
C THR A 32 7.86 6.24 -17.33
N ARG A 33 9.11 5.92 -17.67
CA ARG A 33 10.01 6.89 -18.28
C ARG A 33 10.01 6.66 -19.79
N GLN A 34 9.47 7.60 -20.55
CA GLN A 34 9.60 7.63 -22.01
C GLN A 34 10.54 8.77 -22.39
N GLY A 35 11.75 8.40 -22.83
CA GLY A 35 12.83 9.35 -23.11
C GLY A 35 13.23 10.14 -21.87
N GLU A 36 13.08 11.45 -21.93
CA GLU A 36 13.43 12.37 -20.83
C GLU A 36 12.24 12.73 -19.92
N LYS A 37 11.02 12.25 -20.23
CA LYS A 37 9.82 12.61 -19.47
C LYS A 37 9.26 11.43 -18.68
N TRP A 38 8.72 11.75 -17.50
CA TRP A 38 7.91 10.84 -16.71
C TRP A 38 6.47 10.89 -17.19
N ILE A 39 5.93 9.73 -17.54
CA ILE A 39 4.57 9.56 -18.03
C ILE A 39 3.79 8.77 -16.98
N LEU A 40 2.65 9.32 -16.56
CA LEU A 40 1.67 8.65 -15.72
C LEU A 40 1.08 7.45 -16.47
N THR A 41 1.09 6.28 -15.85
CA THR A 41 0.47 5.08 -16.40
C THR A 41 -1.01 5.01 -16.00
N GLU A 42 -1.78 4.11 -16.63
CA GLU A 42 -3.16 3.85 -16.22
C GLU A 42 -3.27 3.43 -14.76
N GLU A 43 -2.31 2.66 -14.26
CA GLU A 43 -2.26 2.24 -12.86
C GLU A 43 -2.02 3.44 -11.94
N GLY A 44 -1.06 4.31 -12.28
CA GLY A 44 -0.84 5.55 -11.53
C GLY A 44 -2.07 6.44 -11.49
N ALA A 45 -2.81 6.54 -12.59
CA ALA A 45 -4.07 7.29 -12.65
C ALA A 45 -5.14 6.67 -11.72
N LYS A 46 -5.26 5.34 -11.68
CA LYS A 46 -6.17 4.64 -10.75
C LYS A 46 -5.84 4.90 -9.28
N PHE A 47 -4.55 5.03 -8.94
CA PHE A 47 -4.08 5.38 -7.61
C PHE A 47 -4.12 6.89 -7.30
N GLY A 48 -4.77 7.69 -8.18
CA GLY A 48 -5.06 9.10 -7.94
C GLY A 48 -4.05 10.09 -8.54
N GLY A 49 -3.11 9.60 -9.34
CA GLY A 49 -2.22 10.43 -10.14
C GLY A 49 -2.98 11.24 -11.17
N GLU A 50 -2.61 12.51 -11.35
CA GLU A 50 -3.24 13.40 -12.34
C GLU A 50 -2.19 14.30 -13.00
N TYR A 51 -2.42 14.67 -14.25
CA TYR A 51 -1.61 15.69 -14.90
C TYR A 51 -2.15 17.08 -14.60
N VAL A 52 -1.26 17.96 -14.15
CA VAL A 52 -1.54 19.39 -13.96
C VAL A 52 -0.61 20.17 -14.87
N ASP A 53 -1.17 21.11 -15.62
CA ASP A 53 -0.39 22.07 -16.38
C ASP A 53 -0.10 23.30 -15.53
N HIS A 54 1.15 23.75 -15.53
CA HIS A 54 1.55 24.94 -14.80
C HIS A 54 2.33 25.89 -15.71
N PRO A 55 1.97 27.19 -15.74
CA PRO A 55 2.54 28.15 -16.69
C PRO A 55 4.06 28.32 -16.58
N LYS A 56 4.64 28.05 -15.41
CA LYS A 56 6.10 28.14 -15.15
C LYS A 56 6.88 26.84 -15.34
N PHE A 57 6.24 25.68 -15.18
CA PHE A 57 6.93 24.38 -15.08
C PHE A 57 6.48 23.37 -16.14
N GLY A 58 5.49 23.73 -16.95
CA GLY A 58 4.83 22.84 -17.89
C GLY A 58 3.96 21.80 -17.19
N GLN A 59 3.61 20.75 -17.94
CA GLN A 59 2.81 19.63 -17.46
C GLN A 59 3.62 18.72 -16.51
N PHE A 60 3.08 18.45 -15.33
CA PHE A 60 3.66 17.51 -14.36
C PHE A 60 2.59 16.66 -13.67
N ILE A 61 3.03 15.64 -12.93
CA ILE A 61 2.16 14.68 -12.26
C ILE A 61 1.99 15.08 -10.78
N VAL A 62 0.74 15.12 -10.32
CA VAL A 62 0.37 15.32 -8.92
C VAL A 62 -0.26 14.06 -8.32
N TRP A 63 -0.12 13.93 -7.01
CA TRP A 63 -0.56 12.78 -6.24
C TRP A 63 -1.29 13.23 -4.98
N PRO A 64 -2.27 12.46 -4.48
CA PRO A 64 -2.86 12.72 -3.18
C PRO A 64 -1.79 12.61 -2.08
N THR A 65 -1.85 13.47 -1.07
CA THR A 65 -0.93 13.43 0.08
C THR A 65 -0.88 12.05 0.76
N ASN A 66 -2.03 11.38 0.82
CA ASN A 66 -2.19 10.04 1.39
C ASN A 66 -1.92 8.89 0.38
N LEU A 67 -1.12 9.12 -0.67
CA LEU A 67 -0.80 8.09 -1.67
C LEU A 67 -0.11 6.87 -1.02
N HIS A 68 -0.74 5.71 -1.06
CA HIS A 68 -0.06 4.46 -0.71
C HIS A 68 0.68 3.92 -1.93
N ILE A 69 2.00 3.72 -1.82
CA ILE A 69 2.81 3.14 -2.89
C ILE A 69 3.20 1.74 -2.46
N GLU A 70 2.59 0.74 -3.08
CA GLU A 70 2.94 -0.65 -2.84
C GLU A 70 4.20 -1.01 -3.62
N LEU A 71 5.37 -0.85 -2.97
CA LEU A 71 6.68 -1.16 -3.58
C LEU A 71 6.92 -2.65 -3.78
N ASN A 72 6.26 -3.45 -2.97
CA ASN A 72 6.17 -4.88 -3.11
C ASN A 72 4.70 -5.18 -3.28
N PRO A 73 4.21 -5.50 -4.50
CA PRO A 73 2.90 -6.11 -4.59
C PRO A 73 2.97 -7.36 -3.73
N THR A 74 2.33 -7.33 -2.55
CA THR A 74 2.03 -8.59 -1.85
C THR A 74 1.33 -9.41 -2.90
N SER A 75 1.91 -10.52 -3.35
CA SER A 75 1.55 -11.18 -4.61
C SER A 75 0.17 -11.87 -4.56
N GLY A 76 -0.83 -11.22 -3.95
CA GLY A 76 -2.01 -11.84 -3.35
C GLY A 76 -1.66 -12.84 -2.23
N LYS A 77 -0.38 -12.93 -1.83
CA LYS A 77 0.08 -13.90 -0.82
C LYS A 77 -0.21 -13.37 0.57
N THR A 78 -1.41 -13.67 1.05
CA THR A 78 -1.76 -13.59 2.47
C THR A 78 -0.90 -14.58 3.25
N LEU A 79 -0.33 -14.13 4.37
CA LEU A 79 0.34 -15.02 5.32
C LEU A 79 -0.67 -15.45 6.39
N SER A 80 -0.68 -16.73 6.74
CA SER A 80 -1.44 -17.20 7.91
C SER A 80 -0.79 -16.69 9.20
N ALA A 81 -1.52 -16.71 10.31
CA ALA A 81 -0.99 -16.37 11.63
C ALA A 81 0.23 -17.24 12.01
N THR A 82 0.26 -18.49 11.56
CA THR A 82 1.40 -19.40 11.74
C THR A 82 2.62 -18.96 10.93
N GLN A 83 2.43 -18.66 9.64
CA GLN A 83 3.52 -18.17 8.77
C GLN A 83 4.06 -16.82 9.24
N LEU A 84 3.18 -15.96 9.75
CA LEU A 84 3.58 -14.68 10.36
C LEU A 84 4.36 -14.91 11.66
N GLY A 85 3.95 -15.91 12.45
CA GLY A 85 4.67 -16.38 13.62
C GLY A 85 6.09 -16.85 13.30
N ASP A 86 6.26 -17.69 12.28
CA ASP A 86 7.58 -18.19 11.86
C ASP A 86 8.51 -17.05 11.44
N LYS A 87 8.01 -16.07 10.68
CA LYS A 87 8.80 -14.91 10.25
C LYS A 87 9.20 -13.99 11.40
N LEU A 88 8.31 -13.81 12.36
CA LEU A 88 8.54 -12.93 13.51
C LEU A 88 9.18 -13.66 14.70
N ARG A 89 9.44 -14.97 14.57
CA ARG A 89 9.86 -15.86 15.67
C ARG A 89 8.92 -15.77 16.88
N LEU A 90 7.62 -15.65 16.61
CA LEU A 90 6.55 -15.58 17.59
C LEU A 90 5.65 -16.80 17.46
N ASN A 91 5.13 -17.29 18.60
CA ASN A 91 4.14 -18.35 18.58
C ASN A 91 2.86 -17.87 17.87
N ALA A 92 2.28 -18.70 16.99
CA ALA A 92 1.02 -18.44 16.30
C ALA A 92 -0.11 -18.00 17.25
N LYS A 93 -0.17 -18.56 18.47
CA LYS A 93 -1.15 -18.15 19.50
C LYS A 93 -0.97 -16.68 19.91
N ARG A 94 0.27 -16.22 20.01
CA ARG A 94 0.60 -14.83 20.35
C ARG A 94 0.31 -13.88 19.20
N ILE A 95 0.55 -14.32 17.96
CA ILE A 95 0.13 -13.58 16.76
C ILE A 95 -1.40 -13.41 16.72
N ASN A 96 -2.16 -14.49 16.92
CA ASN A 96 -3.62 -14.42 16.96
C ASN A 96 -4.11 -13.47 18.06
N GLN A 97 -3.47 -13.51 19.23
CA GLN A 97 -3.82 -12.61 20.32
C GLN A 97 -3.56 -11.14 19.94
N LEU A 98 -2.41 -10.81 19.36
CA LEU A 98 -2.10 -9.45 18.89
C LEU A 98 -3.07 -8.97 17.80
N LEU A 99 -3.38 -9.83 16.83
CA LEU A 99 -4.37 -9.53 15.79
C LEU A 99 -5.77 -9.32 16.37
N SER A 100 -6.11 -10.02 17.44
CA SER A 100 -7.36 -9.84 18.16
C SER A 100 -7.41 -8.56 18.98
N GLU A 101 -6.30 -8.19 19.62
CA GLU A 101 -6.16 -6.93 20.36
C GLU A 101 -6.23 -5.72 19.41
N LEU A 102 -5.73 -5.85 18.17
CA LEU A 102 -5.91 -4.86 17.10
C LEU A 102 -7.34 -4.82 16.54
N GLY A 103 -8.21 -5.74 16.96
CA GLY A 103 -9.57 -5.87 16.47
C GLY A 103 -9.66 -6.38 15.03
N TRP A 104 -8.59 -6.97 14.48
CA TRP A 104 -8.58 -7.52 13.11
C TRP A 104 -9.15 -8.94 13.03
N ILE A 105 -9.07 -9.71 14.12
CA ILE A 105 -9.72 -11.01 14.25
C ILE A 105 -10.48 -11.12 15.58
N SER A 106 -11.47 -12.00 15.67
CA SER A 106 -12.24 -12.29 16.87
C SER A 106 -12.38 -13.79 17.07
N LYS A 107 -12.42 -14.21 18.33
CA LYS A 107 -12.65 -15.61 18.70
C LYS A 107 -14.15 -15.93 18.60
N SER A 108 -14.49 -16.96 17.85
CA SER A 108 -15.83 -17.50 17.63
C SER A 108 -15.87 -18.99 17.99
N GLU A 109 -17.05 -19.62 17.95
CA GLU A 109 -17.23 -21.04 18.28
C GLU A 109 -16.40 -21.96 17.35
N ASP A 110 -16.27 -21.60 16.07
CA ASP A 110 -15.45 -22.31 15.08
C ASP A 110 -13.98 -21.82 14.97
N GLY A 111 -13.49 -21.11 15.99
CA GLY A 111 -12.09 -20.63 16.03
C GLY A 111 -11.94 -19.14 15.72
N TRP A 112 -10.89 -18.75 15.00
CA TRP A 112 -10.59 -17.35 14.72
C TRP A 112 -11.29 -16.87 13.44
N GLN A 113 -12.06 -15.80 13.55
CA GLN A 113 -12.74 -15.15 12.44
C GLN A 113 -12.19 -13.74 12.19
N VAL A 114 -12.01 -13.35 10.94
CA VAL A 114 -11.65 -11.98 10.56
C VAL A 114 -12.82 -11.03 10.81
N THR A 115 -12.55 -9.86 11.39
CA THR A 115 -13.58 -8.83 11.60
C THR A 115 -13.71 -7.93 10.36
N GLU A 116 -14.71 -7.06 10.32
CA GLU A 116 -14.81 -6.02 9.28
C GLU A 116 -13.58 -5.10 9.27
N ALA A 117 -12.99 -4.81 10.43
CA ALA A 117 -11.75 -4.04 10.51
C ALA A 117 -10.56 -4.82 9.90
N GLY A 118 -10.49 -6.12 10.16
CA GLY A 118 -9.50 -7.00 9.54
C GLY A 118 -9.65 -7.10 8.02
N ILE A 119 -10.88 -7.20 7.51
CA ILE A 119 -11.16 -7.21 6.06
C ILE A 119 -10.72 -5.90 5.41
N ARG A 120 -11.04 -4.76 6.03
CA ARG A 120 -10.57 -3.44 5.56
C ARG A 120 -9.06 -3.30 5.59
N ALA A 121 -8.38 -3.98 6.52
CA ALA A 121 -6.93 -4.06 6.61
C ALA A 121 -6.30 -5.09 5.65
N GLY A 122 -7.09 -5.77 4.81
CA GLY A 122 -6.62 -6.75 3.83
C GLY A 122 -6.59 -8.21 4.31
N GLY A 123 -7.14 -8.49 5.48
CA GLY A 123 -7.30 -9.85 6.01
C GLY A 123 -8.33 -10.67 5.21
N GLN A 124 -8.03 -11.95 4.99
CA GLN A 124 -8.94 -12.90 4.35
C GLN A 124 -9.23 -14.06 5.30
N GLN A 125 -10.51 -14.37 5.52
CA GLN A 125 -10.88 -15.61 6.20
C GLN A 125 -10.65 -16.78 5.26
N ARG A 126 -9.84 -17.75 5.68
CA ARG A 126 -9.75 -19.06 5.05
C ARG A 126 -10.10 -20.10 6.09
N ALA A 127 -11.06 -20.95 5.77
CA ALA A 127 -11.23 -22.20 6.49
C ALA A 127 -10.24 -23.21 5.90
N ASP A 128 -9.51 -23.92 6.74
CA ASP A 128 -8.88 -25.18 6.32
C ASP A 128 -10.03 -26.11 5.93
N LYS A 129 -10.25 -26.33 4.63
CA LYS A 129 -10.96 -27.51 4.17
C LYS A 129 -9.92 -28.62 4.14
N GLU A 130 -10.19 -29.68 4.89
CA GLU A 130 -9.46 -30.96 4.86
C GLU A 130 -9.05 -31.40 3.46
#